data_AF-A0A176RZ37-F1
#
_entry.id   AF-A0A176RZ37-F1
#
_cell.length_a   1.000
_cell.length_b   1.000
_cell.length_c   1.000
_cell.angle_alpha   90.00
_cell.angle_beta   90.00
_cell.angle_gamma   90.00
#
_symmetry.space_group_name_H-M   'P 1'
#
loop_
_entity.id
_entity.type
_entity.pdbx_description
1 polymer ?
#
loop_
_entity_poly.entity_id
_entity_poly.type
_entity_poly.pdbx_seq_one_letter_code
_entity_poly.pdbx_strand_id
1 'polypeptide(L)'
;YAPILLAPLAVFFLIQRGSFYLKIVFLVIVTIAFIFSWNLFAEQFSIESSQDLVSTTDTVSSGWARGGSGQQISGGITSFGSMLAFMPIGSFTALFRPLPGEILNPFGLLSGLDNFILLSLLFFAIKRTQWKEIKEEPLLLWAIVLLTVWATIYGFVSYQNLGTAIRYKLMILPILLGLLLYFSRNRNTINNRELNEKAKRVWLQRKNIFWRY
;
A
#
# COMPACT_ATOMS: atom_id res chain seq x y z
N TYR A 1 0.08 0.65 -17.29
CA TYR A 1 0.20 -0.47 -16.33
C TYR A 1 1.61 -0.69 -15.80
N ALA A 2 2.67 -0.52 -16.60
CA ALA A 2 4.06 -0.77 -16.18
C ALA A 2 4.63 0.12 -15.04
N PRO A 3 4.20 1.38 -14.81
CA PRO A 3 4.75 2.19 -13.69
C PRO A 3 4.45 1.59 -12.30
N ILE A 4 3.31 0.90 -12.16
CA ILE A 4 2.84 0.30 -10.90
C ILE A 4 3.78 -0.81 -10.42
N LEU A 5 4.38 -1.56 -11.35
CA LEU A 5 5.26 -2.69 -11.03
C LEU A 5 6.73 -2.28 -10.96
N LEU A 6 7.14 -1.28 -11.74
CA LEU A 6 8.53 -0.83 -11.80
C LEU A 6 8.97 -0.07 -10.53
N ALA A 7 8.12 0.81 -10.00
CA ALA A 7 8.48 1.62 -8.83
C ALA A 7 8.77 0.79 -7.57
N PRO A 8 7.93 -0.21 -7.19
CA PRO A 8 8.24 -1.08 -6.07
C PRO A 8 9.49 -1.91 -6.31
N LEU A 9 9.64 -2.48 -7.51
CA LEU A 9 10.77 -3.34 -7.86
C LEU A 9 12.11 -2.60 -7.77
N ALA A 10 12.15 -1.32 -8.18
CA ALA A 10 13.31 -0.44 -8.01
C ALA A 10 13.72 -0.32 -6.53
N VAL A 11 12.74 -0.05 -5.65
CA VAL A 11 12.97 0.14 -4.22
C VAL A 11 13.47 -1.14 -3.55
N PHE A 12 12.88 -2.29 -3.90
CA PHE A 12 13.29 -3.59 -3.35
C PHE A 12 14.77 -3.89 -3.62
N PHE A 13 15.21 -3.69 -4.87
CA PHE A 13 16.56 -4.03 -5.28
C PHE A 13 17.62 -3.06 -4.74
N LEU A 14 17.27 -1.79 -4.55
CA LEU A 14 18.18 -0.78 -3.99
C LEU A 14 18.54 -1.07 -2.52
N ILE A 15 17.58 -1.59 -1.77
CA ILE A 15 17.71 -1.79 -0.32
C ILE A 15 18.31 -3.17 0.01
N GLN A 16 18.18 -4.16 -0.88
CA GLN A 16 18.75 -5.50 -0.67
C GLN A 16 20.28 -5.46 -0.52
N ARG A 17 20.84 -6.29 0.38
CA ARG A 17 22.30 -6.47 0.49
C ARG A 17 22.79 -7.25 -0.73
N GLY A 18 23.59 -6.62 -1.57
CA GLY A 18 24.10 -7.17 -2.84
C GLY A 18 25.24 -6.30 -3.37
N SER A 19 25.92 -6.76 -4.43
CA SER A 19 27.02 -6.00 -5.02
C SER A 19 26.52 -4.66 -5.57
N PHE A 20 27.27 -3.60 -5.28
CA PHE A 20 26.94 -2.23 -5.68
C PHE A 20 26.75 -2.09 -7.20
N TYR A 21 27.55 -2.81 -7.99
CA TYR A 21 27.44 -2.83 -9.45
C TYR A 21 26.10 -3.36 -9.96
N LEU A 22 25.58 -4.45 -9.38
CA LEU A 22 24.27 -4.97 -9.78
C LEU A 22 23.16 -3.96 -9.51
N LYS A 23 23.27 -3.19 -8.42
CA LYS A 23 22.28 -2.14 -8.09
C LYS A 23 22.26 -1.03 -9.14
N ILE A 24 23.43 -0.58 -9.58
CA ILE A 24 23.53 0.45 -10.62
C ILE A 24 22.96 -0.07 -11.94
N VAL A 25 23.37 -1.26 -12.38
CA VAL A 25 22.88 -1.88 -13.62
C VAL A 25 21.37 -2.04 -13.58
N PHE A 26 20.82 -2.53 -12.47
CA PHE A 26 19.39 -2.70 -12.29
C PHE A 26 18.63 -1.37 -12.28
N LEU A 27 19.16 -0.35 -11.59
CA LEU A 27 18.55 0.98 -11.58
C LEU A 27 18.49 1.57 -12.98
N VAL A 28 19.57 1.45 -13.76
CA VAL A 28 19.60 1.91 -15.16
C VAL A 28 18.53 1.19 -15.99
N ILE A 29 18.42 -0.14 -15.87
CA ILE A 29 17.40 -0.93 -16.59
C ILE A 29 15.99 -0.47 -16.20
N VAL A 30 15.71 -0.29 -14.91
CA VAL A 30 14.38 0.14 -14.43
C VAL A 30 14.08 1.56 -14.89
N THR A 31 15.05 2.47 -14.88
CA THR A 31 14.87 3.84 -15.37
C THR A 31 14.57 3.85 -16.86
N ILE A 32 15.29 3.06 -17.67
CA ILE A 32 15.02 2.92 -19.11
C ILE A 32 13.62 2.35 -19.33
N ALA A 33 13.25 1.27 -18.63
CA ALA A 33 11.92 0.67 -18.74
C ALA A 33 10.82 1.64 -18.31
N PHE A 34 11.07 2.47 -17.30
CA PHE A 34 10.14 3.49 -16.84
C PHE A 34 9.95 4.59 -17.89
N ILE A 35 11.03 5.12 -18.45
CA ILE A 35 10.97 6.15 -19.53
C ILE A 35 10.21 5.60 -20.74
N PHE A 36 10.55 4.38 -21.17
CA PHE A 36 9.87 3.72 -22.28
C PHE A 36 8.37 3.53 -21.99
N SER A 37 8.03 3.04 -20.81
CA SER A 37 6.63 2.89 -20.39
C SER A 37 5.90 4.22 -20.27
N TRP A 38 6.58 5.29 -19.85
CA TRP A 38 5.99 6.61 -19.73
C TRP A 38 5.67 7.20 -21.11
N ASN A 39 6.58 7.06 -22.07
CA ASN A 39 6.37 7.54 -23.43
C ASN A 39 5.17 6.86 -24.09
N LEU A 40 5.05 5.54 -23.98
CA LEU A 40 3.87 4.81 -24.49
C LEU A 40 2.57 5.26 -23.83
N PHE A 41 2.62 5.58 -22.53
CA PHE A 41 1.46 6.09 -21.81
C PHE A 41 1.10 7.51 -22.26
N ALA A 42 2.08 8.40 -22.34
CA ALA A 42 1.89 9.78 -22.76
C ALA A 42 1.32 9.85 -24.19
N GLU A 43 1.82 9.02 -25.10
CA GLU A 43 1.30 8.91 -26.47
C GLU A 43 -0.14 8.38 -26.50
N GLN A 44 -0.42 7.28 -25.80
CA GLN A 44 -1.76 6.67 -25.73
C GLN A 44 -2.83 7.63 -25.20
N PHE A 45 -2.46 8.53 -24.29
CA PHE A 45 -3.36 9.50 -23.66
C PHE A 45 -3.19 10.92 -24.20
N SER A 46 -2.35 11.13 -25.22
CA SER A 46 -2.05 12.44 -25.82
C SER A 46 -1.65 13.52 -24.78
N ILE A 47 -0.85 13.12 -23.79
CA ILE A 47 -0.39 13.97 -22.69
C ILE A 47 0.91 14.66 -23.13
N GLU A 48 0.80 15.90 -23.61
CA GLU A 48 1.96 16.73 -23.96
C GLU A 48 2.36 17.67 -22.82
N SER A 49 1.42 18.06 -21.97
CA SER A 49 1.64 18.96 -20.85
C SER A 49 1.05 18.46 -19.53
N SER A 50 1.49 19.06 -18.41
CA SER A 50 0.90 18.81 -17.09
C SER A 50 -0.58 19.18 -17.03
N GLN A 51 -1.06 20.09 -17.89
CA GLN A 51 -2.47 20.47 -17.96
C GLN A 51 -3.29 19.39 -18.67
N ASP A 52 -2.72 18.75 -19.70
CA ASP A 52 -3.34 17.62 -20.40
C ASP A 52 -3.44 16.39 -19.51
N LEU A 53 -2.44 16.19 -18.64
CA LEU A 53 -2.49 15.14 -17.61
C LEU A 53 -3.68 15.35 -16.67
N VAL A 54 -3.89 16.60 -16.22
CA VAL A 54 -4.98 16.97 -15.31
C VAL A 54 -6.35 16.78 -15.97
N SER A 55 -6.53 17.30 -17.18
CA SER A 55 -7.80 17.19 -17.92
C SER A 55 -8.13 15.74 -18.31
N THR A 56 -7.12 14.97 -18.70
CA THR A 56 -7.27 13.53 -18.97
C THR A 56 -7.65 12.76 -17.72
N THR A 57 -7.01 13.06 -16.59
CA THR A 57 -7.33 12.42 -15.30
C THR A 57 -8.76 12.72 -14.88
N ASP A 58 -9.22 13.96 -15.03
CA ASP A 58 -10.60 14.37 -14.74
C ASP A 58 -11.61 13.69 -15.67
N THR A 59 -11.31 13.61 -16.96
CA THR A 59 -12.17 12.94 -17.97
C THR A 59 -12.27 11.44 -17.71
N VAL A 60 -11.14 10.78 -17.44
CA VAL A 60 -11.12 9.36 -17.08
C VAL A 60 -11.94 9.16 -15.80
N SER A 61 -11.61 9.88 -14.72
CA SER A 61 -12.28 9.82 -13.42
C SER A 61 -13.81 10.01 -13.53
N SER A 62 -14.26 11.07 -14.19
CA SER A 62 -15.69 11.36 -14.39
C SER A 62 -16.40 10.31 -15.25
N GLY A 63 -15.71 9.69 -16.20
CA GLY A 63 -16.23 8.54 -16.95
C GLY A 63 -16.61 7.34 -16.07
N TRP A 64 -15.93 7.17 -14.94
CA TRP A 64 -16.22 6.11 -13.95
C TRP A 64 -17.35 6.46 -12.98
N ALA A 65 -17.85 7.70 -12.97
CA ALA A 65 -18.94 8.14 -12.09
C ALA A 65 -20.30 7.48 -12.39
N ARG A 66 -20.42 6.76 -13.52
CA ARG A 66 -21.66 6.13 -13.95
C ARG A 66 -21.93 4.85 -13.13
N GLY A 67 -23.01 4.84 -12.34
CA GLY A 67 -23.47 3.68 -11.57
C GLY A 67 -24.31 4.05 -10.33
N GLY A 68 -24.95 3.06 -9.69
CA GLY A 68 -25.85 3.27 -8.53
C GLY A 68 -25.16 3.68 -7.22
N SER A 69 -23.83 3.78 -7.19
CA SER A 69 -23.01 4.25 -6.05
C SER A 69 -21.98 5.30 -6.48
N GLY A 70 -22.31 6.08 -7.52
CA GLY A 70 -21.43 7.10 -8.08
C GLY A 70 -21.21 8.28 -7.13
N GLN A 71 -19.96 8.71 -6.95
CA GLN A 71 -19.62 9.90 -6.14
C GLN A 71 -18.78 10.88 -6.94
N GLN A 72 -19.20 12.14 -7.04
CA GLN A 72 -18.41 13.14 -7.75
C GLN A 72 -17.33 13.75 -6.87
N ILE A 73 -16.12 13.90 -7.43
CA ILE A 73 -15.08 14.77 -6.87
C ILE A 73 -15.60 16.21 -6.93
N SER A 74 -15.94 16.76 -5.76
CA SER A 74 -16.46 18.14 -5.65
C SER A 74 -15.46 19.13 -6.24
N GLY A 75 -15.88 19.86 -7.28
CA GLY A 75 -15.04 20.84 -7.98
C GLY A 75 -14.13 20.27 -9.09
N GLY A 76 -14.13 18.95 -9.32
CA GLY A 76 -13.29 18.31 -10.34
C GLY A 76 -11.78 18.41 -10.08
N ILE A 77 -10.99 17.79 -10.95
CA ILE A 77 -9.52 17.91 -10.92
C ILE A 77 -9.12 19.01 -11.91
N THR A 78 -9.06 20.24 -11.42
CA THR A 78 -8.89 21.45 -12.25
C THR A 78 -7.44 21.89 -12.44
N SER A 79 -6.56 21.45 -11.53
CA SER A 79 -5.14 21.80 -11.54
C SER A 79 -4.27 20.66 -11.03
N PHE A 80 -2.96 20.75 -11.29
CA PHE A 80 -1.99 19.82 -10.73
C PHE A 80 -1.97 19.87 -9.18
N GLY A 81 -2.16 21.06 -8.60
CA GLY A 81 -2.25 21.25 -7.15
C GLY A 81 -3.48 20.54 -6.55
N SER A 82 -4.65 20.65 -7.18
CA SER A 82 -5.85 19.93 -6.73
C SER A 82 -5.71 18.42 -6.88
N MET A 83 -4.99 17.96 -7.91
CA MET A 83 -4.69 16.54 -8.10
C MET A 83 -3.84 15.99 -6.94
N LEU A 84 -2.76 16.69 -6.57
CA LEU A 84 -1.91 16.31 -5.44
C LEU A 84 -2.67 16.34 -4.11
N ALA A 85 -3.50 17.36 -3.88
CA ALA A 85 -4.33 17.46 -2.68
C ALA A 85 -5.38 16.33 -2.59
N PHE A 86 -5.83 15.81 -3.73
CA PHE A 86 -6.79 14.70 -3.79
C PHE A 86 -6.15 13.32 -3.57
N MET A 87 -4.86 13.13 -3.89
CA MET A 87 -4.21 11.82 -3.79
C MET A 87 -4.38 11.11 -2.43
N PRO A 88 -4.25 11.78 -1.27
CA PRO A 88 -4.42 11.11 0.03
C PRO A 88 -5.85 10.60 0.24
N ILE A 89 -6.86 11.41 -0.10
CA ILE A 89 -8.27 11.06 0.09
C ILE A 89 -8.74 10.02 -0.93
N GLY A 90 -8.24 10.10 -2.17
CA GLY A 90 -8.47 9.10 -3.21
C GLY A 90 -7.87 7.75 -2.83
N SER A 91 -6.63 7.74 -2.32
CA SER A 91 -5.95 6.52 -1.86
C SER A 91 -6.68 5.87 -0.69
N PHE A 92 -7.12 6.68 0.29
CA PHE A 92 -7.94 6.19 1.40
C PHE A 92 -9.25 5.57 0.90
N THR A 93 -9.92 6.23 -0.04
CA THR A 93 -11.17 5.75 -0.63
C THR A 93 -10.98 4.43 -1.37
N ALA A 94 -9.92 4.29 -2.17
CA ALA A 94 -9.62 3.06 -2.89
C ALA A 94 -9.33 1.87 -1.95
N LEU A 95 -8.72 2.12 -0.79
CA LEU A 95 -8.30 1.06 0.13
C LEU A 95 -9.36 0.71 1.18
N PHE A 96 -10.12 1.69 1.70
CA PHE A 96 -10.92 1.53 2.92
C PHE A 96 -12.40 1.89 2.77
N ARG A 97 -12.85 2.42 1.62
CA ARG A 97 -14.29 2.66 1.36
C ARG A 97 -14.87 1.54 0.48
N PRO A 98 -16.19 1.25 0.54
CA PRO A 98 -17.22 1.88 1.35
C PRO A 98 -17.10 1.58 2.85
N LEU A 99 -17.51 2.52 3.71
CA LEU A 99 -17.73 2.31 5.13
C LEU A 99 -19.14 1.72 5.39
N PRO A 100 -19.38 1.09 6.56
CA PRO A 100 -20.72 0.63 6.92
C PRO A 100 -21.74 1.77 6.83
N GLY A 101 -22.82 1.56 6.08
CA GLY A 101 -23.88 2.55 5.90
C GLY A 101 -23.72 3.51 4.71
N GLU A 102 -22.57 3.54 4.02
CA GLU A 102 -22.41 4.37 2.80
C GLU A 102 -23.17 3.80 1.59
N ILE A 103 -23.36 2.48 1.54
CA ILE A 103 -24.11 1.80 0.49
C ILE A 103 -25.20 0.96 1.16
N LEU A 104 -26.45 1.38 1.00
CA LEU A 104 -27.63 0.76 1.63
C LEU A 104 -28.14 -0.47 0.86
N ASN A 105 -27.22 -1.30 0.36
CA ASN A 105 -27.50 -2.58 -0.27
C ASN A 105 -26.87 -3.69 0.59
N PRO A 106 -27.48 -4.88 0.74
CA PRO A 106 -26.88 -6.03 1.42
C PRO A 106 -25.39 -6.27 1.12
N PHE A 107 -24.99 -6.19 -0.16
CA PHE A 107 -23.58 -6.35 -0.55
C PHE A 107 -22.70 -5.16 -0.11
N GLY A 108 -23.28 -3.96 -0.10
CA GLY A 108 -22.62 -2.75 0.38
C GLY A 108 -22.37 -2.77 1.89
N LEU A 109 -23.32 -3.30 2.66
CA LEU A 109 -23.18 -3.46 4.12
C LEU A 109 -22.10 -4.48 4.49
N LEU A 110 -22.07 -5.64 3.82
CA LEU A 110 -21.01 -6.63 4.01
C LEU A 110 -19.64 -6.05 3.65
N SER A 111 -19.52 -5.37 2.51
CA SER A 111 -18.26 -4.74 2.11
C SER A 111 -17.85 -3.62 3.07
N GLY A 112 -18.82 -2.89 3.62
CA GLY A 112 -18.61 -1.90 4.67
C GLY A 112 -18.01 -2.51 5.93
N LEU A 113 -18.53 -3.67 6.37
CA LEU A 113 -18.02 -4.38 7.53
C LEU A 113 -16.58 -4.86 7.31
N ASP A 114 -16.28 -5.44 6.14
CA ASP A 114 -14.92 -5.87 5.79
C ASP A 114 -13.93 -4.70 5.84
N ASN A 115 -14.34 -3.55 5.31
CA ASN A 115 -13.54 -2.33 5.32
C ASN A 115 -13.34 -1.76 6.72
N PHE A 116 -14.36 -1.86 7.58
CA PHE A 116 -14.23 -1.47 8.98
C PHE A 116 -13.22 -2.34 9.73
N ILE A 117 -13.19 -3.64 9.45
CA ILE A 117 -12.19 -4.57 9.99
C ILE A 117 -10.79 -4.18 9.49
N LEU A 118 -10.62 -3.93 8.19
CA LEU A 118 -9.34 -3.49 7.61
C LEU A 118 -8.85 -2.17 8.22
N LEU A 119 -9.75 -1.20 8.41
CA LEU A 119 -9.43 0.08 9.01
C LEU A 119 -9.02 -0.09 10.48
N SER A 120 -9.70 -0.96 11.21
CA SER A 120 -9.33 -1.32 12.59
C SER A 120 -7.94 -1.96 12.65
N LEU A 121 -7.64 -2.89 11.72
CA LEU A 121 -6.32 -3.51 11.60
C LEU A 121 -5.24 -2.49 11.26
N LEU A 122 -5.52 -1.54 10.36
CA LEU A 122 -4.60 -0.43 10.07
C LEU A 122 -4.32 0.40 11.32
N PHE A 123 -5.34 0.74 12.09
CA PHE A 123 -5.16 1.50 13.33
C PHE A 123 -4.28 0.74 14.34
N PHE A 124 -4.50 -0.56 14.52
CA PHE A 124 -3.64 -1.39 15.37
C PHE A 124 -2.22 -1.53 14.82
N ALA A 125 -2.06 -1.66 13.51
CA ALA A 125 -0.78 -1.69 12.84
C ALA A 125 0.01 -0.40 13.11
N ILE A 126 -0.56 0.77 12.80
CA ILE A 126 0.11 2.08 13.00
C ILE A 126 0.55 2.26 14.46
N LYS A 127 -0.29 1.88 15.43
CA LYS A 127 0.05 1.98 16.86
C LYS A 127 1.21 1.08 17.30
N ARG A 128 1.45 -0.04 16.60
CA ARG A 128 2.44 -1.05 16.95
C ARG A 128 3.69 -0.99 16.09
N THR A 129 3.63 -0.34 14.92
CA THR A 129 4.73 -0.26 13.97
C THR A 129 5.85 0.62 14.50
N GLN A 130 7.09 0.13 14.39
CA GLN A 130 8.29 0.91 14.63
C GLN A 130 8.94 1.30 13.30
N TRP A 131 9.25 2.58 13.09
CA TRP A 131 9.87 3.10 11.87
C TRP A 131 11.20 2.41 11.50
N LYS A 132 11.92 1.89 12.50
CA LYS A 132 13.18 1.16 12.32
C LYS A 132 12.97 -0.14 11.53
N GLU A 133 11.90 -0.88 11.82
CA GLU A 133 11.60 -2.16 11.17
C GLU A 133 11.27 -1.99 9.69
N ILE A 134 10.53 -0.92 9.36
CA ILE A 134 10.23 -0.58 7.98
C ILE A 134 11.55 -0.37 7.21
N LYS A 135 12.49 0.37 7.78
CA LYS A 135 13.78 0.66 7.13
C LYS A 135 14.68 -0.56 7.00
N GLU A 136 14.61 -1.49 7.94
CA GLU A 136 15.48 -2.67 7.99
C GLU A 136 14.98 -3.82 7.10
N GLU A 137 13.68 -3.88 6.78
CA GLU A 137 13.08 -4.95 5.99
C GLU A 137 12.69 -4.48 4.58
N PRO A 138 13.49 -4.80 3.54
CA PRO A 138 13.26 -4.37 2.15
C PRO A 138 11.88 -4.81 1.60
N LEU A 139 11.39 -5.97 2.04
CA LEU A 139 10.09 -6.50 1.62
C LEU A 139 8.92 -5.64 2.13
N LEU A 140 9.03 -5.09 3.34
CA LEU A 140 7.99 -4.22 3.90
C LEU A 140 7.95 -2.89 3.15
N LEU A 141 9.12 -2.30 2.85
CA LEU A 141 9.20 -1.08 2.05
C LEU A 141 8.66 -1.29 0.64
N TRP A 142 9.00 -2.41 0.00
CA TRP A 142 8.43 -2.79 -1.28
C TRP A 142 6.90 -2.83 -1.23
N ALA A 143 6.32 -3.52 -0.23
CA ALA A 143 4.87 -3.64 -0.08
C ALA A 143 4.19 -2.28 0.17
N ILE A 144 4.80 -1.42 0.99
CA ILE A 144 4.30 -0.06 1.27
C ILE A 144 4.31 0.80 0.02
N VAL A 145 5.40 0.76 -0.75
CA VAL A 145 5.53 1.54 -1.99
C VAL A 145 4.53 1.04 -3.03
N LEU A 146 4.40 -0.28 -3.19
CA LEU A 146 3.40 -0.88 -4.08
C LEU A 146 1.98 -0.44 -3.71
N LEU A 147 1.60 -0.54 -2.43
CA LEU A 147 0.29 -0.11 -1.97
C LEU A 147 0.05 1.38 -2.19
N THR A 148 1.06 2.22 -1.93
CA THR A 148 0.95 3.68 -2.12
C THR A 148 0.76 4.05 -3.60
N VAL A 149 1.59 3.50 -4.49
CA VAL A 149 1.50 3.76 -5.93
C VAL A 149 0.18 3.25 -6.50
N TRP A 150 -0.21 2.03 -6.12
CA TRP A 150 -1.46 1.43 -6.54
C TRP A 150 -2.67 2.25 -6.05
N ALA A 151 -2.72 2.59 -4.76
CA ALA A 151 -3.85 3.32 -4.17
C ALA A 151 -3.98 4.73 -4.74
N THR A 152 -2.85 5.37 -5.07
CA THR A 152 -2.83 6.68 -5.72
C THR A 152 -3.51 6.62 -7.09
N ILE A 153 -3.06 5.70 -7.95
CA ILE A 153 -3.56 5.60 -9.33
C ILE A 153 -5.03 5.17 -9.35
N TYR A 154 -5.37 4.13 -8.59
CA TYR A 154 -6.74 3.63 -8.52
C TYR A 154 -7.65 4.52 -7.68
N GLY A 155 -7.12 5.44 -6.86
CA GLY A 155 -7.88 6.42 -6.09
C GLY A 155 -8.72 7.34 -6.98
N PHE A 156 -8.15 7.82 -8.09
CA PHE A 156 -8.86 8.68 -9.04
C PHE A 156 -10.01 7.96 -9.75
N VAL A 157 -9.85 6.67 -10.02
CA VAL A 157 -10.87 5.84 -10.71
C VAL A 157 -11.94 5.32 -9.75
N SER A 158 -11.50 4.88 -8.57
CA SER A 158 -12.34 4.17 -7.60
C SER A 158 -13.16 5.10 -6.72
N TYR A 159 -12.74 6.35 -6.55
CA TYR A 159 -13.52 7.34 -5.79
C TYR A 159 -14.91 7.54 -6.38
N GLN A 160 -14.99 7.53 -7.70
CA GLN A 160 -16.21 7.83 -8.42
C GLN A 160 -17.17 6.65 -8.49
N ASN A 161 -16.72 5.43 -8.19
CA ASN A 161 -17.56 4.23 -8.17
C ASN A 161 -17.09 3.24 -7.11
N LEU A 162 -17.82 3.21 -5.99
CA LEU A 162 -17.49 2.35 -4.86
C LEU A 162 -17.60 0.85 -5.20
N GLY A 163 -18.42 0.48 -6.19
CA GLY A 163 -18.50 -0.91 -6.68
C GLY A 163 -17.22 -1.34 -7.40
N THR A 164 -16.63 -0.44 -8.18
CA THR A 164 -15.33 -0.65 -8.83
C THR A 164 -14.18 -0.67 -7.82
N ALA A 165 -14.25 0.20 -6.80
CA ALA A 165 -13.29 0.22 -5.69
C ALA A 165 -13.15 -1.16 -5.03
N ILE A 166 -14.27 -1.83 -4.74
CA ILE A 166 -14.28 -3.16 -4.13
C ILE A 166 -13.56 -4.18 -5.03
N ARG A 167 -13.83 -4.18 -6.34
CA ARG A 167 -13.24 -5.15 -7.29
C ARG A 167 -11.73 -4.98 -7.40
N TYR A 168 -11.26 -3.74 -7.53
CA TYR A 168 -9.83 -3.47 -7.62
C TYR A 168 -9.12 -3.74 -6.29
N LYS A 169 -9.76 -3.43 -5.16
CA LYS A 169 -9.23 -3.76 -3.83
C LYS A 169 -9.00 -5.26 -3.66
N LEU A 170 -9.89 -6.13 -4.17
CA LEU A 170 -9.69 -7.59 -4.09
C LEU A 170 -8.36 -8.04 -4.72
N MET A 171 -7.87 -7.34 -5.74
CA MET A 171 -6.60 -7.66 -6.39
C MET A 171 -5.39 -7.35 -5.51
N ILE A 172 -5.46 -6.31 -4.67
CA ILE A 172 -4.36 -5.89 -3.80
C ILE A 172 -4.51 -6.34 -2.33
N LEU A 173 -5.70 -6.87 -1.99
CA LEU A 173 -6.07 -7.27 -0.63
C LEU A 173 -5.09 -8.25 0.03
N PRO A 174 -4.52 -9.28 -0.65
CA PRO A 174 -3.56 -10.19 -0.02
C PRO A 174 -2.31 -9.47 0.50
N ILE A 175 -1.82 -8.49 -0.24
CA ILE A 175 -0.63 -7.71 0.12
C ILE A 175 -0.97 -6.76 1.26
N LEU A 176 -2.12 -6.09 1.19
CA LEU A 176 -2.61 -5.22 2.26
C LEU A 176 -2.77 -5.99 3.58
N LEU A 177 -3.46 -7.14 3.55
CA LEU A 177 -3.66 -7.99 4.72
C LEU A 177 -2.33 -8.52 5.28
N GLY A 178 -1.43 -8.99 4.42
CA GLY A 178 -0.11 -9.47 4.84
C GLY A 178 0.67 -8.39 5.59
N LEU A 179 0.67 -7.16 5.07
CA LEU A 179 1.33 -6.02 5.71
C LEU A 179 0.67 -5.64 7.05
N LEU A 180 -0.67 -5.57 7.08
CA LEU A 180 -1.42 -5.23 8.28
C LEU A 180 -1.26 -6.26 9.39
N LEU A 181 -1.31 -7.55 9.06
CA LEU A 181 -1.10 -8.64 10.02
C LEU A 181 0.33 -8.67 10.53
N TYR A 182 1.32 -8.42 9.67
CA TYR A 182 2.72 -8.34 10.07
C TYR A 182 2.95 -7.24 11.12
N PHE A 183 2.38 -6.06 10.91
CA PHE A 183 2.49 -4.94 11.86
C PHE A 183 1.61 -5.11 13.10
N SER A 184 0.44 -5.75 12.97
CA SER A 184 -0.46 -6.00 14.10
C SER A 184 0.06 -7.07 15.06
N ARG A 185 1.02 -7.92 14.64
CA ARG A 185 1.60 -8.97 15.48
C ARG A 185 2.15 -8.41 16.80
N ASN A 186 1.60 -8.87 17.92
CA ASN A 186 2.06 -8.46 19.25
C ASN A 186 3.45 -9.05 19.53
N ARG A 187 4.51 -8.21 19.52
CA ARG A 187 5.91 -8.66 19.65
C ARG A 187 6.35 -8.83 21.11
N ASN A 188 5.63 -8.23 22.05
CA ASN A 188 5.93 -8.33 23.48
C ASN A 188 5.85 -9.78 24.01
N THR A 189 5.05 -10.64 23.39
CA THR A 189 4.94 -12.07 23.78
C THR A 189 6.11 -12.92 23.29
N ILE A 190 6.73 -12.59 22.15
CA ILE A 190 7.87 -13.35 21.61
C ILE A 190 9.14 -13.04 22.41
N ASN A 191 9.41 -11.76 22.65
CA ASN A 191 10.63 -11.34 23.37
C ASN A 191 10.62 -11.85 24.82
N ASN A 192 9.46 -11.83 25.49
CA ASN A 192 9.32 -12.39 26.84
C ASN A 192 9.53 -13.90 26.89
N ARG A 193 9.14 -14.67 25.85
CA ARG A 193 9.42 -16.11 25.78
C ARG A 193 10.90 -16.41 25.61
N GLU A 194 11.59 -15.70 24.73
CA GLU A 194 13.03 -15.87 24.54
C GLU A 194 13.84 -15.50 25.78
N LEU A 195 13.45 -14.43 26.48
CA LEU A 195 14.06 -14.03 27.75
C LEU A 195 13.81 -15.09 28.84
N ASN A 196 12.59 -15.64 28.93
CA ASN A 196 12.28 -16.69 29.90
C ASN A 196 13.07 -17.98 29.62
N GLU A 197 13.19 -18.39 28.35
CA GLU A 197 13.98 -19.56 27.95
C GLU A 197 15.48 -19.37 28.20
N LYS A 198 16.02 -18.17 27.95
CA LYS A 198 17.41 -17.84 28.31
C LYS A 198 17.61 -17.88 29.83
N ALA A 199 16.71 -17.28 30.61
CA ALA A 199 16.77 -17.29 32.07
C ALA A 199 16.69 -18.72 32.63
N LYS A 200 15.80 -19.56 32.09
CA LYS A 200 15.64 -20.96 32.47
C LYS A 200 16.90 -21.78 32.16
N ARG A 201 17.53 -21.57 30.99
CA ARG A 201 18.82 -22.22 30.64
C ARG A 201 19.95 -21.83 31.59
N VAL A 202 20.07 -20.54 31.93
CA VAL A 202 21.08 -20.06 32.88
C VAL A 202 20.84 -20.62 34.28
N TRP A 203 19.58 -20.70 34.73
CA TRP A 203 19.23 -21.29 36.01
C TRP A 203 19.56 -22.79 36.08
N LEU A 204 19.25 -23.56 35.02
CA LEU A 204 19.60 -24.98 34.93
C LEU A 204 21.11 -25.21 34.92
N GLN A 205 21.89 -24.38 34.23
CA GLN A 205 23.35 -24.45 34.26
C GLN A 205 23.90 -24.20 35.66
N ARG A 206 23.43 -23.15 36.36
CA ARG A 206 23.86 -22.88 37.74
C ARG A 206 23.49 -24.01 38.69
N LYS A 207 22.31 -24.60 38.54
CA LYS A 207 21.88 -25.75 39.35
C LYS A 207 22.79 -26.96 39.11
N ASN A 208 23.13 -27.30 37.87
CA ASN A 208 24.03 -28.41 37.56
C ASN A 208 25.47 -28.21 38.06
N ILE A 209 25.94 -26.97 38.18
CA ILE A 209 27.25 -26.66 38.77
C ILE A 209 27.21 -26.85 40.30
N PHE A 210 26.08 -26.55 40.94
CA PHE A 210 25.94 -26.63 42.41
C PHE A 210 25.86 -28.08 42.94
N TRP A 211 25.38 -29.04 42.13
CA TRP A 211 25.32 -30.47 42.52
C TRP A 211 26.60 -31.26 42.16
N ARG A 212 27.64 -30.59 41.67
CA ARG A 212 28.91 -31.19 41.24
C ARG A 212 30.05 -31.01 42.26
N TYR A 213 29.77 -30.40 43.40
CA TYR A 213 30.63 -30.26 44.59
C TYR A 213 29.92 -30.88 45.79
#